data_AF-A0AAW1UKH7-F1
#
_entry.id   AF-A0AAW1UKH7-F1
#
_cell.length_a   1.000
_cell.length_b   1.000
_cell.length_c   1.000
_cell.angle_alpha   90.00
_cell.angle_beta   90.00
_cell.angle_gamma   90.00
#
_symmetry.space_group_name_H-M   'P 1'
#
loop_
_entity.id
_entity.type
_entity.pdbx_description
1 polymer ?
#
loop_
_entity_poly.entity_id
_entity_poly.type
_entity_poly.pdbx_seq_one_letter_code
_entity_poly.pdbx_strand_id
1 'polypeptide(L)'
;METSTDVQEDIEFIKDFKSDNTNCLGDLLIGFLNYYSHFNYAEFAISVRTGSRLPIDECRYLKAPKNDVNQWKYLCIEEPFNFSNTARSVFDADKFKFIKDVFMFSLLGVVENQKFEHDPTGPFAVSQR
;
A
#
# COMPACT_ATOMS: atom_id res chain seq x y z
N MET A 1 23.06 -24.39 2.39
CA MET A 1 21.80 -24.43 3.14
C MET A 1 21.36 -22.99 3.28
N GLU A 2 20.48 -22.53 2.41
CA GLU A 2 19.90 -21.18 2.51
C GLU A 2 18.86 -21.22 3.62
N THR A 3 19.09 -20.45 4.67
CA THR A 3 18.10 -20.19 5.71
C THR A 3 17.02 -19.31 5.09
N SER A 4 15.85 -19.92 4.86
CA SER A 4 14.60 -19.21 4.62
C SER A 4 14.31 -18.40 5.88
N THR A 5 14.66 -17.10 5.87
CA THR A 5 14.21 -16.19 6.92
C THR A 5 12.74 -15.93 6.68
N ASP A 6 11.90 -16.82 7.19
CA ASP A 6 10.47 -16.57 7.37
C ASP A 6 10.33 -15.30 8.22
N VAL A 7 9.37 -14.44 7.88
CA VAL A 7 8.97 -13.20 8.60
C VAL A 7 8.76 -13.41 10.10
N GLN A 8 8.67 -14.68 10.53
CA GLN A 8 8.51 -15.11 11.90
C GLN A 8 9.68 -14.71 12.84
N GLU A 9 10.91 -14.53 12.35
CA GLU A 9 12.08 -14.28 13.23
C GLU A 9 12.14 -12.84 13.80
N ASP A 10 11.42 -11.87 13.23
CA ASP A 10 11.49 -10.45 13.62
C ASP A 10 10.36 -9.95 14.56
N ILE A 11 9.57 -10.87 15.12
CA ILE A 11 8.44 -10.51 16.01
C ILE A 11 8.91 -9.69 17.22
N GLU A 12 10.14 -9.90 17.71
CA GLU A 12 10.67 -9.14 18.85
C GLU A 12 10.92 -7.67 18.50
N PHE A 13 11.41 -7.36 17.31
CA PHE A 13 11.64 -5.97 16.88
C PHE A 13 10.34 -5.22 16.55
N ILE A 14 9.32 -5.93 16.05
CA ILE A 14 8.01 -5.34 15.73
C ILE A 14 7.24 -4.98 17.01
N LYS A 15 7.40 -5.74 18.09
CA LYS A 15 6.69 -5.51 19.36
C LYS A 15 6.89 -4.11 19.93
N ASP A 16 8.07 -3.52 19.70
CA ASP A 16 8.43 -2.21 20.22
C ASP A 16 8.23 -1.07 19.22
N PHE A 17 7.74 -1.36 18.00
CA PHE A 17 7.46 -0.31 17.04
C PHE A 17 6.33 0.59 17.55
N LYS A 18 6.68 1.85 17.84
CA LYS A 18 5.74 2.91 18.18
C LYS A 18 5.78 3.95 17.07
N SER A 19 4.64 4.14 16.42
CA SER A 19 4.47 5.19 15.43
C SER A 19 4.26 6.54 16.13
N ASP A 20 4.91 7.59 15.62
CA ASP A 20 4.63 8.97 16.00
C ASP A 20 3.36 9.52 15.33
N ASN A 21 2.74 8.77 14.41
CA ASN A 21 1.51 9.19 13.74
C ASN A 21 0.34 9.22 14.73
N THR A 22 -0.33 10.38 14.81
CA THR A 22 -1.48 10.62 15.69
C THR A 22 -2.79 10.79 14.92
N ASN A 23 -2.85 10.42 13.64
CA ASN A 23 -4.07 10.57 12.83
C ASN A 23 -5.13 9.54 13.26
N CYS A 24 -6.41 9.93 13.19
CA CYS A 24 -7.48 8.98 13.46
C CYS A 24 -7.67 8.01 12.29
N LEU A 25 -8.41 6.92 12.51
CA LEU A 25 -8.68 5.93 11.47
C LEU A 25 -9.36 6.54 10.23
N GLY A 26 -10.27 7.51 10.43
CA GLY A 26 -10.95 8.21 9.34
C GLY A 26 -9.98 8.99 8.46
N ASP A 27 -9.05 9.74 9.08
CA ASP A 27 -8.01 10.48 8.38
C ASP A 27 -7.07 9.55 7.60
N LEU A 28 -6.68 8.41 8.21
CA LEU A 28 -5.84 7.41 7.55
C LEU A 28 -6.55 6.77 6.34
N LEU A 29 -7.84 6.49 6.46
CA LEU A 29 -8.64 5.96 5.34
C LEU A 29 -8.74 6.97 4.19
N ILE A 30 -9.00 8.24 4.49
CA ILE A 30 -9.04 9.30 3.49
C ILE A 30 -7.66 9.48 2.86
N GLY A 31 -6.60 9.47 3.67
CA GLY A 31 -5.22 9.52 3.20
C GLY A 31 -4.88 8.35 2.27
N PHE A 32 -5.30 7.13 2.60
CA PHE A 32 -5.13 5.94 1.76
C PHE A 32 -5.83 6.10 0.40
N LEU A 33 -7.10 6.50 0.40
CA LEU A 33 -7.88 6.68 -0.84
C LEU A 33 -7.29 7.80 -1.69
N ASN A 34 -6.91 8.92 -1.07
CA ASN A 34 -6.29 10.06 -1.74
C ASN A 34 -4.91 9.73 -2.30
N TYR A 35 -4.10 8.98 -1.56
CA TYR A 35 -2.79 8.56 -2.02
C TYR A 35 -2.88 7.70 -3.27
N TYR A 36 -3.72 6.65 -3.25
CA TYR A 36 -3.82 5.72 -4.38
C TYR A 36 -4.63 6.25 -5.55
N SER A 37 -5.47 7.28 -5.37
CA SER A 37 -6.11 7.97 -6.50
C SER A 37 -5.10 8.85 -7.29
N HIS A 38 -4.03 9.32 -6.64
CA HIS A 38 -3.00 10.20 -7.24
C HIS A 38 -1.63 9.56 -7.43
N PHE A 39 -1.43 8.32 -6.96
CA PHE A 39 -0.15 7.63 -7.05
C PHE A 39 0.34 7.57 -8.51
N ASN A 40 1.63 7.86 -8.74
CA ASN A 40 2.21 7.82 -10.08
C ASN A 40 2.56 6.38 -10.48
N TYR A 41 1.53 5.61 -10.86
CA TYR A 41 1.65 4.23 -11.32
C TYR A 41 2.48 4.06 -12.61
N ALA A 42 2.75 5.14 -13.35
CA ALA A 42 3.55 5.06 -14.57
C ALA A 42 5.05 5.01 -14.29
N GLU A 43 5.49 5.53 -13.14
CA GLU A 43 6.91 5.62 -12.78
C GLU A 43 7.29 4.72 -11.61
N PHE A 44 6.35 4.42 -10.70
CA PHE A 44 6.69 3.77 -9.43
C PHE A 44 5.94 2.46 -9.18
N ALA A 45 6.67 1.51 -8.61
CA ALA A 45 6.17 0.32 -7.96
C ALA A 45 6.07 0.53 -6.44
N ILE A 46 5.15 -0.18 -5.80
CA ILE A 46 4.98 -0.21 -4.35
C ILE A 46 5.85 -1.34 -3.78
N SER A 47 6.73 -1.06 -2.81
CA SER A 47 7.53 -2.08 -2.13
C SER A 47 7.42 -1.96 -0.63
N VAL A 48 6.87 -3.00 0.00
CA VAL A 48 6.82 -3.12 1.46
C VAL A 48 8.18 -3.49 2.03
N ARG A 49 9.02 -4.20 1.27
CA ARG A 49 10.38 -4.59 1.66
C ARG A 49 11.26 -3.37 1.93
N THR A 50 11.16 -2.34 1.10
CA THR A 50 11.92 -1.09 1.29
C THR A 50 11.15 -0.04 2.09
N GLY A 51 9.89 -0.30 2.44
CA GLY A 51 9.01 0.70 3.04
C GLY A 51 8.81 1.94 2.16
N SER A 52 8.95 1.80 0.85
CA SER A 52 9.00 2.94 -0.08
C SER A 52 8.40 2.61 -1.46
N ARG A 53 8.31 3.63 -2.28
CA ARG A 53 8.11 3.49 -3.72
C ARG A 53 9.46 3.28 -4.42
N LEU A 54 9.50 2.41 -5.43
CA LEU A 54 10.69 2.12 -6.24
C LEU A 54 10.42 2.48 -7.70
N PRO A 55 11.40 2.98 -8.48
CA PRO A 55 11.24 3.13 -9.92
C PRO A 55 10.88 1.78 -10.57
N ILE A 56 9.88 1.77 -11.46
CA ILE A 56 9.40 0.51 -12.08
C ILE A 56 10.53 -0.22 -12.80
N ASP A 57 11.43 0.51 -13.45
CA ASP A 57 12.54 -0.10 -14.19
C ASP A 57 13.52 -0.85 -13.28
N GLU A 58 13.73 -0.39 -12.04
CA GLU A 58 14.56 -1.11 -11.07
C GLU A 58 13.96 -2.48 -10.74
N CYS A 59 12.64 -2.53 -10.49
CA CYS A 59 11.94 -3.79 -10.23
C CYS A 59 11.84 -4.67 -11.49
N ARG A 60 11.51 -4.06 -12.64
CA ARG A 60 11.32 -4.74 -13.92
C ARG A 60 12.56 -5.48 -14.37
N TYR A 61 13.74 -4.88 -14.23
CA TYR A 61 15.00 -5.44 -14.71
C TYR A 61 15.80 -6.18 -13.63
N LEU A 62 15.27 -6.29 -12.40
CA LEU A 62 15.89 -7.09 -11.35
C LEU A 62 15.95 -8.57 -11.76
N LYS A 63 17.14 -9.17 -11.70
CA LYS A 63 17.32 -10.59 -12.01
C LYS A 63 16.83 -11.46 -10.85
N ALA A 64 15.61 -11.99 -10.95
CA ALA A 64 15.08 -12.98 -10.01
C ALA A 64 14.33 -14.11 -10.74
N PRO A 65 14.31 -15.34 -10.21
CA PRO A 65 13.83 -16.52 -10.94
C PRO A 65 12.38 -16.44 -11.47
N LYS A 66 11.51 -15.70 -10.78
CA LYS A 66 10.09 -15.55 -11.11
C LYS A 66 9.75 -14.15 -11.65
N ASN A 67 10.75 -13.31 -11.92
CA ASN A 67 10.53 -11.96 -12.36
C ASN A 67 10.40 -11.89 -13.89
N ASP A 68 9.18 -11.63 -14.38
CA ASP A 68 8.89 -11.45 -15.80
C ASP A 68 8.71 -9.97 -16.11
N VAL A 69 9.59 -9.45 -16.96
CA VAL A 69 9.63 -8.04 -17.39
C VAL A 69 8.28 -7.54 -17.94
N ASN A 70 7.47 -8.43 -18.53
CA ASN A 70 6.19 -8.08 -19.15
C ASN A 70 5.07 -7.85 -18.13
N GLN A 71 5.29 -8.21 -16.86
CA GLN A 71 4.29 -8.08 -15.80
C GLN A 71 4.30 -6.70 -15.14
N TRP A 72 5.26 -5.84 -15.45
CA TRP A 72 5.46 -4.51 -14.84
C TRP A 72 4.88 -3.39 -15.71
N LYS A 73 3.56 -3.41 -15.96
CA LYS A 73 2.89 -2.49 -16.90
C LYS A 73 1.97 -1.46 -16.24
N TYR A 74 0.98 -1.93 -15.50
CA TYR A 74 -0.13 -1.08 -15.02
C TYR A 74 -0.06 -0.87 -13.50
N LEU A 75 -0.44 -1.89 -12.73
CA LEU A 75 -0.30 -1.87 -11.28
C LEU A 75 0.94 -2.69 -10.89
N CYS A 76 1.91 -2.04 -10.25
CA CYS A 76 3.19 -2.64 -9.89
C CYS A 76 3.36 -2.70 -8.37
N ILE A 77 3.34 -3.91 -7.81
CA ILE A 77 3.54 -4.17 -6.38
C ILE A 77 4.62 -5.24 -6.25
N GLU A 78 5.80 -4.86 -5.78
CA GLU A 78 6.92 -5.78 -5.57
C GLU A 78 6.56 -6.78 -4.46
N GLU A 79 6.69 -8.07 -4.78
CA GLU A 79 6.65 -9.14 -3.78
C GLU A 79 7.97 -9.15 -3.00
N PRO A 80 7.95 -9.03 -1.66
CA PRO A 80 9.16 -8.77 -0.86
C PRO A 80 10.24 -9.88 -0.88
N PHE A 81 9.90 -11.12 -1.21
CA PHE A 81 10.85 -12.26 -1.13
C PHE A 81 11.38 -12.69 -2.49
N ASN A 82 10.50 -12.71 -3.50
CA ASN A 82 10.81 -13.22 -4.83
C ASN A 82 10.87 -12.12 -5.91
N PHE A 83 10.59 -10.86 -5.53
CA PHE A 83 10.71 -9.68 -6.36
C PHE A 83 9.88 -9.70 -7.65
N SER A 84 8.86 -10.56 -7.74
CA SER A 84 7.89 -10.51 -8.83
C SER A 84 6.85 -9.42 -8.60
N ASN A 85 6.08 -9.08 -9.64
CA ASN A 85 4.92 -8.21 -9.47
C ASN A 85 3.72 -9.02 -8.93
N THR A 86 3.31 -8.75 -7.68
CA THR A 86 2.13 -9.36 -7.05
C THR A 86 0.84 -9.02 -7.81
N ALA A 87 0.77 -7.82 -8.38
CA ALA A 87 -0.39 -7.32 -9.12
C ALA A 87 -0.38 -7.70 -10.62
N ARG A 88 0.42 -8.68 -11.03
CA ARG A 88 0.54 -9.14 -12.43
C ARG A 88 -0.77 -9.57 -13.11
N SER A 89 -1.83 -9.83 -12.33
CA SER A 89 -3.17 -10.12 -12.86
C SER A 89 -3.88 -8.88 -13.44
N VAL A 90 -3.41 -7.67 -13.11
CA VAL A 90 -3.90 -6.42 -13.70
C VAL A 90 -3.11 -6.14 -14.99
N PHE A 91 -3.37 -6.94 -16.02
CA PHE A 91 -2.71 -6.85 -17.33
C PHE A 91 -3.57 -6.14 -18.39
N ASP A 92 -4.77 -5.71 -18.03
CA ASP A 92 -5.73 -5.05 -18.92
C ASP A 92 -5.88 -3.57 -18.57
N ALA A 93 -5.85 -2.71 -19.59
CA ALA A 93 -5.87 -1.26 -19.41
C ALA A 93 -7.20 -0.77 -18.81
N ASP A 94 -8.33 -1.38 -19.21
CA ASP A 94 -9.65 -1.00 -18.73
C ASP A 94 -9.83 -1.42 -17.27
N LYS A 95 -9.35 -2.61 -16.89
CA LYS A 95 -9.29 -3.04 -15.48
C LYS A 95 -8.43 -2.11 -14.64
N PHE A 96 -7.27 -1.72 -15.15
CA PHE A 96 -6.41 -0.78 -14.44
C PHE A 96 -7.08 0.60 -14.26
N LYS A 97 -7.67 1.14 -15.34
CA LYS A 97 -8.43 2.38 -15.27
C LYS A 97 -9.57 2.29 -14.26
N PHE A 98 -10.32 1.19 -14.29
CA PHE A 98 -11.41 0.95 -13.35
C PHE A 98 -10.95 0.98 -11.90
N ILE A 99 -9.80 0.36 -11.57
CA ILE A 99 -9.22 0.42 -10.22
C ILE A 99 -8.96 1.87 -9.80
N LYS A 100 -8.32 2.67 -10.67
CA LYS A 100 -8.06 4.10 -10.39
C LYS A 100 -9.34 4.90 -10.16
N ASP A 101 -10.34 4.67 -11.01
CA ASP A 101 -11.63 5.35 -10.90
C ASP A 101 -12.33 4.98 -9.58
N VAL A 102 -12.27 3.71 -9.15
CA VAL A 102 -12.82 3.26 -7.85
C VAL A 102 -12.14 3.99 -6.69
N PHE A 103 -10.81 4.11 -6.65
CA PHE A 103 -10.13 4.88 -5.61
C PHE A 103 -10.61 6.34 -5.56
N MET A 104 -10.75 6.98 -6.73
CA MET A 104 -11.23 8.35 -6.83
C MET A 104 -12.68 8.50 -6.35
N PHE A 105 -13.59 7.65 -6.81
CA PHE A 105 -15.00 7.70 -6.39
C PHE A 105 -15.18 7.38 -4.91
N SER A 106 -14.41 6.43 -4.37
CA SER A 106 -14.41 6.13 -2.94
C SER A 106 -13.92 7.32 -2.12
N LEU A 107 -12.88 8.03 -2.56
CA LEU A 107 -12.41 9.26 -1.90
C LEU A 107 -13.54 10.31 -1.85
N LEU A 108 -14.15 10.61 -3.01
CA LEU A 108 -15.25 11.58 -3.10
C LEU A 108 -16.41 11.18 -2.20
N GLY A 109 -16.83 9.91 -2.25
CA GLY A 109 -17.92 9.40 -1.44
C GLY A 109 -17.63 9.48 0.06
N VAL A 110 -16.41 9.19 0.52
CA VAL A 110 -16.06 9.31 1.95
C VAL A 110 -16.01 10.76 2.40
N VAL A 111 -15.49 11.68 1.58
CA VAL A 111 -15.42 13.12 1.90
C VAL A 111 -16.82 13.74 1.95
N GLU A 112 -17.69 13.41 1.00
CA GLU A 112 -19.09 13.86 1.01
C GLU A 112 -19.87 13.31 2.21
N ASN A 113 -19.56 12.09 2.63
CA ASN A 113 -20.19 11.42 3.75
C ASN A 113 -19.38 11.55 5.06
N GLN A 114 -18.53 12.58 5.23
CA GLN A 114 -17.87 12.91 6.49
C GLN A 114 -18.86 13.37 7.59
N LYS A 115 -19.89 12.56 7.83
CA LYS A 115 -20.63 12.42 9.10
C LYS A 115 -20.03 11.32 9.95
N PHE A 116 -18.72 11.06 9.84
CA PHE A 116 -18.02 10.34 10.91
C PHE A 116 -17.89 11.33 12.06
N GLU A 117 -18.95 11.43 12.85
CA GLU A 117 -19.00 12.29 14.01
C GLU A 117 -17.73 12.08 14.81
N HIS A 118 -17.04 13.19 15.07
CA HIS A 118 -16.15 13.30 16.19
C HIS A 118 -17.05 13.15 17.41
N ASP A 119 -17.34 11.92 17.83
CA ASP A 119 -17.97 11.65 19.11
C ASP A 119 -16.85 11.67 20.17
N PRO A 120 -16.67 12.77 20.92
CA PRO A 120 -15.70 12.82 22.01
C PRO A 120 -16.04 11.85 23.16
N THR A 121 -17.19 11.17 23.11
CA THR A 121 -17.65 10.18 24.11
C THR A 121 -17.56 8.72 23.65
N GLY A 122 -17.04 8.47 22.44
CA GLY A 122 -16.83 7.11 21.95
C GLY A 122 -15.87 6.30 22.84
N PRO A 123 -15.92 4.96 22.81
CA PRO A 123 -15.19 4.08 23.73
C PRO A 123 -13.65 4.16 23.62
N PHE A 124 -13.13 4.98 22.71
CA PHE A 124 -11.70 5.24 22.49
C PHE A 124 -11.30 6.68 22.83
N ALA A 125 -12.17 7.46 23.49
CA ALA A 125 -11.81 8.78 24.01
C ALA A 125 -10.63 8.61 24.99
N VAL A 126 -9.47 9.14 24.61
CA VAL A 126 -8.25 9.09 25.41
C VAL A 126 -8.53 9.82 26.72
N SER A 127 -8.63 9.06 27.82
CA SER A 127 -8.65 9.61 29.16
C SER A 127 -7.33 10.33 29.39
N GLN A 128 -7.37 11.66 29.38
CA GLN A 128 -6.25 12.45 29.87
C GLN A 128 -6.07 12.15 31.36
N ARG A 129 -4.91 11.60 31.71
CA ARG A 129 -4.35 11.61 33.06
C ARG A 129 -3.21 12.60 33.09
#